data_AF-A0A1N6VSJ9-F1
#
_entry.id   AF-A0A1N6VSJ9-F1
#
_cell.length_a   1.000
_cell.length_b   1.000
_cell.length_c   1.000
_cell.angle_alpha   90.00
_cell.angle_beta   90.00
_cell.angle_gamma   90.00
#
_symmetry.space_group_name_H-M   'P 1'
#
loop_
_entity.id
_entity.type
_entity.pdbx_description
1 polymer ?
#
loop_
_entity_poly.entity_id
_entity_poly.type
_entity_poly.pdbx_seq_one_letter_code
_entity_poly.pdbx_strand_id
1 'polypeptide(L)'
;MSRDTLETHTPGAKWPAFLRDVLICSLGAYGGPEAHMSVFLDQLVVKRNYLTEQDLLELIALCSILPGPTSTQTIVTIGYKTGGPLLAFLTMLLWALPVLAVMTTLSFLYQFLEAREISFEILRFIGPMAVGFIILAAYRIGRKVVVDRTTGTLMATSMILTYFIRSPWIFPLVLVAGGAVTISHSREKEIWKRVSLNPPWHYLAAFFLLGLGGLIATAVFQERLIQLAESFYRYGYLVFGGGQVVVPVMHSELVQIRDYMTNQEFLTGYGLVQGLPGPMFSFAAYAGGMAARDSTALYQIAGAIAGGVGIFLPGLLLIYFVYPV
;
A
#
# COMPACT_ATOMS: atom_id res chain seq x y z
N MET A 1 35.29 -16.37 -1.38
CA MET A 1 35.25 -15.67 -2.67
C MET A 1 35.00 -14.19 -2.37
N SER A 2 35.82 -13.30 -2.93
CA SER A 2 36.20 -11.99 -2.38
C SER A 2 35.07 -10.98 -2.21
N ARG A 3 35.30 -10.04 -1.28
CA ARG A 3 34.41 -8.98 -0.79
C ARG A 3 34.36 -7.73 -1.68
N ASP A 4 34.70 -7.82 -2.98
CA ASP A 4 35.16 -6.68 -3.77
C ASP A 4 34.41 -6.38 -5.09
N THR A 5 33.10 -6.63 -5.21
CA THR A 5 32.37 -6.19 -6.43
C THR A 5 30.92 -5.79 -6.16
N LEU A 6 30.67 -4.72 -5.41
CA LEU A 6 29.43 -3.92 -5.50
C LEU A 6 29.71 -2.44 -5.14
N GLU A 7 30.73 -1.84 -5.76
CA GLU A 7 30.77 -0.38 -5.86
C GLU A 7 29.81 0.04 -6.99
N THR A 8 28.51 0.17 -6.67
CA THR A 8 27.54 0.78 -7.59
C THR A 8 27.67 2.30 -7.52
N HIS A 9 28.70 2.84 -8.15
CA HIS A 9 28.76 4.27 -8.45
C HIS A 9 27.83 4.57 -9.64
N THR A 10 26.54 4.75 -9.38
CA THR A 10 25.73 5.63 -10.23
C THR A 10 26.27 7.05 -10.08
N PRO A 11 26.53 7.78 -11.18
CA PRO A 11 27.07 9.14 -11.13
C PRO A 11 26.18 9.99 -10.23
N GLY A 12 26.78 10.66 -9.25
CA GLY A 12 26.10 11.32 -8.13
C GLY A 12 24.91 12.16 -8.56
N ALA A 13 23.72 11.56 -8.56
CA ALA A 13 22.48 12.28 -8.74
C ALA A 13 22.38 13.26 -7.58
N LYS A 14 22.45 14.56 -7.89
CA LYS A 14 22.24 15.59 -6.87
C LYS A 14 20.84 15.35 -6.29
N TRP A 15 20.74 15.15 -4.97
CA TRP A 15 19.48 14.85 -4.28
C TRP A 15 18.29 15.71 -4.75
N PRO A 16 18.45 17.05 -4.99
CA PRO A 16 17.35 17.85 -5.50
C PRO A 16 16.82 17.43 -6.87
N ALA A 17 17.69 16.97 -7.78
CA ALA A 17 17.27 16.50 -9.10
C ALA A 17 16.47 15.20 -8.99
N PHE A 18 16.98 14.23 -8.20
CA PHE A 18 16.29 12.97 -7.97
C PHE A 18 14.92 13.19 -7.31
N LEU A 19 14.85 14.00 -6.25
CA LEU A 19 13.60 14.34 -5.57
C LEU A 19 12.59 15.05 -6.47
N ARG A 20 13.07 15.91 -7.39
CA ARG A 20 12.21 16.51 -8.43
C ARG A 20 11.63 15.44 -9.35
N ASP A 21 12.43 14.46 -9.77
CA ASP A 21 11.96 13.38 -10.63
C ASP A 21 11.00 12.43 -9.91
N VAL A 22 11.19 12.19 -8.61
CA VAL A 22 10.21 11.51 -7.75
C VAL A 22 8.89 12.27 -7.71
N LEU A 23 8.92 13.61 -7.57
CA LEU A 23 7.71 14.43 -7.60
C LEU A 23 7.01 14.37 -8.96
N ILE A 24 7.77 14.36 -10.07
CA ILE A 24 7.21 14.15 -11.41
C ILE A 24 6.51 12.78 -11.50
N CYS A 25 7.13 11.74 -10.95
CA CYS A 25 6.49 10.42 -10.88
C CYS A 25 5.19 10.47 -10.07
N SER A 26 5.21 11.12 -8.89
CA SER A 26 4.02 11.27 -8.03
C SER A 26 2.86 11.95 -8.75
N LEU A 27 3.14 12.96 -9.58
CA LEU A 27 2.13 13.73 -10.32
C LEU A 27 1.71 13.09 -11.66
N GLY A 28 2.49 12.14 -12.17
CA GLY A 28 2.26 11.50 -13.48
C GLY A 28 1.74 10.06 -13.43
N ALA A 29 1.79 9.41 -12.26
CA ALA A 29 1.46 8.00 -12.11
C ALA A 29 -0.04 7.74 -11.88
N TYR A 30 -0.85 7.80 -12.93
CA TYR A 30 -2.30 7.52 -12.87
C TYR A 30 -2.61 6.04 -13.14
N GLY A 31 -3.64 5.50 -12.48
CA GLY A 31 -4.22 4.21 -12.89
C GLY A 31 -3.60 2.95 -12.25
N GLY A 32 -2.81 3.10 -11.19
CA GLY A 32 -2.39 2.00 -10.32
C GLY A 32 -1.01 1.39 -10.63
N PRO A 33 -0.65 0.27 -9.95
CA PRO A 33 0.73 -0.23 -9.90
C PRO A 33 1.39 -0.44 -11.25
N GLU A 34 0.69 -1.00 -12.24
CA GLU A 34 1.24 -1.24 -13.58
C GLU A 34 1.61 0.06 -14.29
N ALA A 35 0.75 1.08 -14.16
CA ALA A 35 1.03 2.39 -14.71
C ALA A 35 2.17 3.09 -13.94
N HIS A 36 2.22 2.93 -12.61
CA HIS A 36 3.33 3.46 -11.81
C HIS A 36 4.68 2.92 -12.30
N MET A 37 4.77 1.60 -12.57
CA MET A 37 6.01 1.00 -13.07
C MET A 37 6.39 1.54 -14.45
N SER A 38 5.42 1.78 -15.35
CA SER A 38 5.71 2.41 -16.65
C SER A 38 6.25 3.84 -16.49
N VAL A 39 5.72 4.61 -15.54
CA VAL A 39 6.21 5.97 -15.23
C VAL A 39 7.62 5.93 -14.63
N PHE A 40 7.91 4.95 -13.77
CA PHE A 40 9.26 4.77 -13.21
C PHE A 40 10.26 4.37 -14.29
N LEU A 41 9.88 3.48 -15.21
CA LEU A 41 10.71 3.09 -16.36
C LEU A 41 11.03 4.31 -17.23
N ASP A 42 10.01 5.07 -17.65
CA ASP A 42 10.21 6.24 -18.50
C ASP A 42 11.04 7.33 -17.79
N GLN A 43 10.67 7.69 -16.56
CA GLN A 43 11.30 8.82 -15.86
C GLN A 43 12.65 8.46 -15.24
N LEU A 44 12.76 7.35 -14.50
CA LEU A 44 13.94 7.05 -13.68
C LEU A 44 14.99 6.22 -14.44
N VAL A 45 14.56 5.40 -15.41
CA VAL A 45 15.47 4.59 -16.25
C VAL A 45 15.78 5.33 -17.54
N VAL A 46 14.79 5.50 -18.44
CA VAL A 46 15.03 5.98 -19.81
C VAL A 46 15.51 7.43 -19.84
N LYS A 47 14.80 8.35 -19.17
CA LYS A 47 15.12 9.79 -19.21
C LYS A 47 16.29 10.19 -18.32
N ARG A 48 16.44 9.54 -17.16
CA ARG A 48 17.39 9.97 -16.11
C ARG A 48 18.55 9.02 -15.85
N ASN A 49 18.44 7.76 -16.27
CA ASN A 49 19.49 6.74 -16.09
C ASN A 49 19.95 6.61 -14.63
N TYR A 50 19.02 6.68 -13.66
CA TYR A 50 19.32 6.45 -12.24
C TYR A 50 19.54 4.98 -11.90
N LEU A 51 19.01 4.09 -12.73
CA LEU A 51 19.15 2.64 -12.63
C LEU A 51 18.91 2.03 -14.02
N THR A 52 19.31 0.78 -14.19
CA THR A 52 19.03 0.03 -15.43
C THR A 52 17.60 -0.52 -15.43
N GLU A 53 17.10 -0.92 -16.60
CA GLU A 53 15.81 -1.62 -16.70
C GLU A 53 15.83 -2.94 -15.92
N GLN A 54 16.94 -3.69 -15.99
CA GLN A 54 17.11 -4.92 -15.23
C GLN A 54 17.04 -4.67 -13.72
N ASP A 55 17.74 -3.64 -13.23
CA ASP A 55 17.69 -3.25 -11.82
C ASP A 55 16.25 -2.92 -11.40
N LEU A 56 15.49 -2.20 -12.22
CA LEU A 56 14.09 -1.88 -11.93
C LEU A 56 13.25 -3.15 -11.82
N LEU A 57 13.41 -4.12 -12.74
CA LEU A 57 12.68 -5.39 -12.70
C LEU A 57 13.03 -6.21 -11.45
N GLU A 58 14.30 -6.24 -11.04
CA GLU A 58 14.75 -6.90 -9.81
C GLU A 58 14.14 -6.24 -8.57
N LEU A 59 14.09 -4.91 -8.50
CA LEU A 59 13.46 -4.18 -7.40
C LEU A 59 11.94 -4.41 -7.36
N ILE A 60 11.27 -4.48 -8.51
CA ILE A 60 9.84 -4.81 -8.57
C ILE A 60 9.60 -6.23 -8.05
N ALA A 61 10.44 -7.19 -8.46
CA ALA A 61 10.34 -8.57 -7.99
C ALA A 61 10.51 -8.65 -6.46
N LEU A 62 11.53 -7.99 -5.91
CA LEU A 62 11.76 -7.92 -4.46
C LEU A 62 10.55 -7.33 -3.73
N CYS A 63 10.05 -6.18 -4.18
CA CYS A 63 8.92 -5.49 -3.57
C CYS A 63 7.58 -6.23 -3.75
N SER A 64 7.49 -7.18 -4.67
CA SER A 64 6.29 -8.01 -4.85
C SER A 64 6.19 -9.14 -3.82
N ILE A 65 7.32 -9.53 -3.21
CA ILE A 65 7.39 -10.58 -2.18
C ILE A 65 7.08 -10.01 -0.79
N LEU A 66 7.46 -8.75 -0.56
CA LEU A 66 7.26 -8.09 0.72
C LEU A 66 5.80 -7.65 0.89
N PRO A 67 5.26 -7.73 2.12
CA PRO A 67 4.00 -7.09 2.39
C PRO A 67 4.13 -5.57 2.27
N GLY A 68 3.15 -4.96 1.63
CA GLY A 68 3.06 -3.51 1.47
C GLY A 68 2.71 -3.04 0.06
N PRO A 69 2.60 -1.70 -0.12
CA PRO A 69 2.30 -1.12 -1.41
C PRO A 69 3.49 -1.24 -2.37
N THR A 70 3.45 -2.24 -3.27
CA THR A 70 4.57 -2.59 -4.16
C THR A 70 5.17 -1.39 -4.91
N SER A 71 4.37 -0.53 -5.55
CA SER A 71 4.91 0.64 -6.27
C SER A 71 5.61 1.65 -5.36
N THR A 72 5.07 1.87 -4.16
CA THR A 72 5.70 2.76 -3.18
C THR A 72 7.00 2.15 -2.68
N GLN A 73 7.01 0.85 -2.38
CA GLN A 73 8.21 0.14 -1.97
C GLN A 73 9.28 0.16 -3.06
N THR A 74 8.91 -0.01 -4.33
CA THR A 74 9.85 0.08 -5.46
C THR A 74 10.50 1.45 -5.52
N ILE A 75 9.74 2.55 -5.58
CA ILE A 75 10.34 3.89 -5.69
C ILE A 75 11.15 4.28 -4.45
N VAL A 76 10.72 3.86 -3.25
CA VAL A 76 11.48 4.05 -2.00
C VAL A 76 12.80 3.28 -2.04
N THR A 77 12.81 2.06 -2.57
CA THR A 77 14.04 1.26 -2.72
C THR A 77 14.98 1.88 -3.75
N ILE A 78 14.46 2.46 -4.84
CA ILE A 78 15.26 3.26 -5.77
C ILE A 78 15.90 4.43 -5.02
N GLY A 79 15.13 5.18 -4.23
CA GLY A 79 15.67 6.26 -3.39
C GLY A 79 16.74 5.80 -2.39
N TYR A 80 16.56 4.60 -1.82
CA TYR A 80 17.57 3.98 -0.94
C TYR A 80 18.85 3.67 -1.72
N LYS A 81 18.73 3.04 -2.90
CA LYS A 81 19.88 2.72 -3.75
C LYS A 81 20.62 3.98 -4.21
N THR A 82 19.90 5.07 -4.52
CA THR A 82 20.49 6.31 -5.01
C THR A 82 21.16 7.15 -3.92
N GLY A 83 20.68 7.13 -2.67
CA GLY A 83 21.18 8.06 -1.65
C GLY A 83 20.99 7.63 -0.20
N GLY A 84 20.79 6.34 0.05
CA GLY A 84 20.67 5.77 1.39
C GLY A 84 19.31 5.99 2.06
N PRO A 85 19.19 5.65 3.35
CA PRO A 85 17.91 5.60 4.05
C PRO A 85 17.21 6.98 4.10
N LEU A 86 17.94 8.07 4.33
CA LEU A 86 17.32 9.39 4.37
C LEU A 86 16.70 9.79 3.03
N LEU A 87 17.37 9.52 1.90
CA LEU A 87 16.79 9.79 0.59
C LEU A 87 15.56 8.91 0.32
N ALA A 88 15.57 7.66 0.77
CA ALA A 88 14.42 6.77 0.68
C ALA A 88 13.20 7.30 1.46
N PHE A 89 13.42 7.85 2.67
CA PHE A 89 12.36 8.46 3.46
C PHE A 89 11.77 9.69 2.75
N LEU A 90 12.63 10.59 2.26
CA LEU A 90 12.20 11.77 1.49
C LEU A 90 11.48 11.39 0.21
N THR A 91 11.90 10.29 -0.43
CA THR A 91 11.25 9.73 -1.62
C THR A 91 9.83 9.27 -1.30
N MET A 92 9.63 8.55 -0.19
CA MET A 92 8.29 8.16 0.27
C MET A 92 7.40 9.39 0.50
N LEU A 93 7.93 10.42 1.17
CA LEU A 93 7.18 11.64 1.46
C LEU A 93 6.77 12.33 0.15
N LEU A 94 7.69 12.61 -0.77
CA LEU A 94 7.34 13.26 -2.04
C LEU A 94 6.44 12.42 -2.93
N TRP A 95 6.60 11.09 -2.90
CA TRP A 95 5.76 10.17 -3.64
C TRP A 95 4.30 10.19 -3.16
N ALA A 96 4.08 10.23 -1.84
CA ALA A 96 2.73 10.10 -1.27
C ALA A 96 2.05 11.45 -0.94
N LEU A 97 2.82 12.47 -0.54
CA LEU A 97 2.27 13.71 0.02
C LEU A 97 1.28 14.46 -0.90
N PRO A 98 1.51 14.60 -2.22
CA PRO A 98 0.58 15.34 -3.08
C PRO A 98 -0.82 14.73 -3.07
N VAL A 99 -0.90 13.42 -3.28
CA VAL A 99 -2.20 12.72 -3.31
C VAL A 99 -2.78 12.52 -1.91
N LEU A 100 -1.97 12.37 -0.87
CA LEU A 100 -2.46 12.35 0.52
C LEU A 100 -3.11 13.67 0.90
N ALA A 101 -2.57 14.82 0.46
CA ALA A 101 -3.17 16.12 0.68
C ALA A 101 -4.51 16.25 -0.05
N VAL A 102 -4.58 15.79 -1.31
CA VAL A 102 -5.84 15.76 -2.08
C VAL A 102 -6.87 14.85 -1.40
N MET A 103 -6.50 13.63 -1.01
CA MET A 103 -7.42 12.69 -0.35
C MET A 103 -7.86 13.16 1.03
N THR A 104 -6.96 13.82 1.79
CA THR A 104 -7.32 14.49 3.05
C THR A 104 -8.36 15.58 2.81
N THR A 105 -8.16 16.40 1.77
CA THR A 105 -9.12 17.45 1.40
C THR A 105 -10.46 16.83 0.99
N LEU A 106 -10.44 15.78 0.18
CA LEU A 106 -11.65 15.05 -0.23
C LEU A 106 -12.38 14.38 0.93
N SER A 107 -11.72 14.13 2.07
CA SER A 107 -12.42 13.63 3.27
C SER A 107 -13.46 14.63 3.80
N PHE A 108 -13.32 15.93 3.49
CA PHE A 108 -14.29 16.97 3.85
C PHE A 108 -15.41 17.15 2.83
N LEU A 109 -15.44 16.34 1.76
CA LEU A 109 -16.36 16.52 0.63
C LEU A 109 -17.82 16.50 1.08
N TYR A 110 -18.20 15.57 1.95
CA TYR A 110 -19.59 15.43 2.40
C TYR A 110 -20.04 16.65 3.22
N GLN A 111 -19.21 17.10 4.17
CA GLN A 111 -19.49 18.31 4.95
C GLN A 111 -19.55 19.56 4.08
N PHE A 112 -18.68 19.66 3.06
CA PHE A 112 -18.69 20.77 2.12
C PHE A 112 -19.98 20.82 1.29
N LEU A 113 -20.42 19.67 0.77
CA LEU A 113 -21.66 19.58 -0.01
C LEU A 113 -22.88 19.90 0.86
N GLU A 114 -22.92 19.39 2.10
CA GLU A 114 -23.98 19.67 3.07
C GLU A 114 -24.05 21.16 3.40
N ALA A 115 -22.91 21.80 3.72
CA ALA A 115 -22.83 23.23 4.02
C ALA A 115 -23.19 24.14 2.83
N ARG A 116 -23.25 23.59 1.61
CA ARG A 116 -23.64 24.30 0.38
C ARG A 116 -25.03 23.89 -0.11
N GLU A 117 -25.76 23.06 0.64
CA GLU A 117 -27.06 22.50 0.26
C GLU A 117 -27.02 21.77 -1.10
N ILE A 118 -25.86 21.21 -1.46
CA ILE A 118 -25.68 20.43 -2.69
C ILE A 118 -26.02 18.98 -2.40
N SER A 119 -26.93 18.42 -3.19
CA SER A 119 -27.35 17.03 -3.06
C SER A 119 -26.20 16.04 -3.31
N PHE A 120 -26.12 15.01 -2.46
CA PHE A 120 -25.16 13.90 -2.63
C PHE A 120 -25.52 12.97 -3.81
N GLU A 121 -26.64 13.20 -4.49
CA GLU A 121 -27.11 12.43 -5.65
C GLU A 121 -26.06 12.32 -6.77
N ILE A 122 -25.23 13.35 -6.95
CA ILE A 122 -24.15 13.32 -7.93
C ILE A 122 -23.05 12.30 -7.58
N LEU A 123 -22.84 12.04 -6.28
CA LEU A 123 -21.84 11.07 -5.81
C LEU A 123 -22.31 9.63 -5.98
N ARG A 124 -23.62 9.38 -6.17
CA ARG A 124 -24.17 8.03 -6.34
C ARG A 124 -23.53 7.29 -7.52
N PHE A 125 -23.11 8.00 -8.56
CA PHE A 125 -22.51 7.40 -9.76
C PHE A 125 -21.08 6.92 -9.53
N ILE A 126 -20.39 7.43 -8.51
CA ILE A 126 -19.01 7.06 -8.19
C ILE A 126 -18.94 5.65 -7.62
N GLY A 127 -19.92 5.27 -6.78
CA GLY A 127 -19.97 3.94 -6.17
C GLY A 127 -19.95 2.78 -7.18
N PRO A 128 -20.84 2.76 -8.19
CA PRO A 128 -20.82 1.76 -9.26
C PRO A 128 -19.52 1.76 -10.07
N MET A 129 -18.90 2.93 -10.33
CA MET A 129 -17.60 2.99 -11.01
C MET A 129 -16.50 2.31 -10.17
N ALA A 130 -16.47 2.58 -8.86
CA ALA A 130 -15.58 1.92 -7.90
C ALA A 130 -15.72 0.39 -7.95
N VAL A 131 -16.95 -0.13 -7.94
CA VAL A 131 -17.22 -1.57 -8.08
C VAL A 131 -16.69 -2.10 -9.42
N GLY A 132 -16.89 -1.36 -10.51
CA GLY A 132 -16.33 -1.70 -11.83
C GLY A 132 -14.79 -1.81 -11.81
N PHE A 133 -14.10 -0.89 -11.14
CA PHE A 133 -12.65 -0.96 -10.96
C PHE A 133 -12.22 -2.17 -10.13
N ILE A 134 -12.97 -2.53 -9.08
CA ILE A 134 -12.70 -3.73 -8.27
C ILE A 134 -12.86 -5.00 -9.13
N ILE A 135 -13.93 -5.09 -9.94
CA ILE A 135 -14.14 -6.22 -10.86
C ILE A 135 -12.99 -6.33 -11.87
N LEU A 136 -12.59 -5.21 -12.47
CA LEU A 136 -11.48 -5.17 -13.42
C LEU A 136 -10.16 -5.58 -12.77
N ALA A 137 -9.88 -5.10 -11.56
CA ALA A 137 -8.70 -5.46 -10.79
C ALA A 137 -8.70 -6.96 -10.47
N ALA A 138 -9.81 -7.49 -9.96
CA ALA A 138 -9.97 -8.92 -9.68
C ALA A 138 -9.76 -9.78 -10.93
N TYR A 139 -10.30 -9.37 -12.08
CA TYR A 139 -10.09 -10.06 -13.35
C TYR A 139 -8.63 -10.04 -13.81
N ARG A 140 -7.96 -8.87 -13.76
CA ARG A 140 -6.55 -8.72 -14.15
C ARG A 140 -5.62 -9.54 -13.26
N ILE A 141 -5.80 -9.46 -11.95
CA ILE A 141 -5.01 -10.24 -10.97
C ILE A 141 -5.31 -11.73 -11.12
N GLY A 142 -6.59 -12.11 -11.20
CA GLY A 142 -7.03 -13.49 -11.35
C GLY A 142 -6.43 -14.15 -12.58
N ARG A 143 -6.44 -13.47 -13.74
CA ARG A 143 -5.81 -13.97 -14.97
C ARG A 143 -4.30 -14.19 -14.86
N LYS A 144 -3.63 -13.45 -13.99
CA LYS A 144 -2.17 -13.54 -13.81
C LYS A 144 -1.79 -14.59 -12.77
N VAL A 145 -2.60 -14.76 -11.73
CA VAL A 145 -2.31 -15.62 -10.57
C VAL A 145 -2.89 -17.03 -10.73
N VAL A 146 -4.06 -17.17 -11.38
CA VAL A 146 -4.70 -18.48 -11.59
C VAL A 146 -4.19 -19.11 -12.88
N VAL A 147 -3.16 -19.94 -12.74
CA VAL A 147 -2.45 -20.58 -13.86
C VAL A 147 -2.66 -22.09 -13.94
N ASP A 148 -3.06 -22.71 -12.83
CA ASP A 148 -3.17 -24.16 -12.70
C ASP A 148 -4.36 -24.56 -11.82
N ARG A 149 -4.62 -25.87 -11.71
CA ARG A 149 -5.74 -26.38 -10.92
C ARG A 149 -5.63 -26.00 -9.44
N THR A 150 -4.42 -26.00 -8.87
CA THR A 150 -4.18 -25.68 -7.46
C THR A 150 -4.55 -24.23 -7.18
N THR A 151 -4.00 -23.28 -7.94
CA THR A 151 -4.32 -21.85 -7.80
C THR A 151 -5.81 -21.56 -8.05
N GLY A 152 -6.45 -22.28 -8.99
CA GLY A 152 -7.89 -22.19 -9.22
C GLY A 152 -8.73 -22.67 -8.02
N THR A 153 -8.39 -23.81 -7.42
CA THR A 153 -9.08 -24.33 -6.22
C THR A 153 -8.88 -23.42 -5.01
N LEU A 154 -7.68 -22.87 -4.82
CA LEU A 154 -7.40 -21.90 -3.76
C LEU A 154 -8.22 -20.63 -3.94
N MET A 155 -8.33 -20.11 -5.17
CA MET A 155 -9.18 -18.95 -5.45
C MET A 155 -10.65 -19.23 -5.12
N ALA A 156 -11.20 -20.36 -5.61
CA ALA A 156 -12.61 -20.70 -5.39
C ALA A 156 -12.94 -20.92 -3.91
N THR A 157 -12.11 -21.67 -3.19
CA THR A 157 -12.28 -21.90 -1.75
C THR A 157 -12.14 -20.61 -0.94
N SER A 158 -11.14 -19.78 -1.25
CA SER A 158 -10.96 -18.47 -0.58
C SER A 158 -12.13 -17.53 -0.84
N MET A 159 -12.70 -17.53 -2.05
CA MET A 159 -13.89 -16.75 -2.41
C MET A 159 -15.11 -17.21 -1.60
N ILE A 160 -15.33 -18.52 -1.48
CA ILE A 160 -16.45 -19.07 -0.70
C ILE A 160 -16.27 -18.72 0.79
N LEU A 161 -15.10 -18.97 1.36
CA LEU A 161 -14.83 -18.71 2.77
C LEU A 161 -14.99 -17.23 3.13
N THR A 162 -14.43 -16.33 2.32
CA THR A 162 -14.49 -14.88 2.58
C THR A 162 -15.89 -14.31 2.36
N TYR A 163 -16.72 -14.94 1.53
CA TYR A 163 -18.13 -14.56 1.36
C TYR A 163 -18.99 -14.86 2.59
N PHE A 164 -18.81 -16.05 3.18
CA PHE A 164 -19.60 -16.50 4.34
C PHE A 164 -19.04 -16.01 5.68
N ILE A 165 -17.72 -15.97 5.82
CA ILE A 165 -17.05 -15.56 7.07
C ILE A 165 -16.62 -14.10 6.93
N ARG A 166 -17.53 -13.19 7.30
CA ARG A 166 -17.30 -11.73 7.24
C ARG A 166 -16.57 -11.23 8.49
N SER A 167 -15.29 -11.57 8.60
CA SER A 167 -14.51 -11.13 9.75
C SER A 167 -13.04 -10.90 9.38
N PRO A 168 -12.35 -9.86 9.91
CA PRO A 168 -11.05 -9.42 9.41
C PRO A 168 -9.93 -10.46 9.44
N TRP A 169 -9.92 -11.33 10.45
CA TRP A 169 -9.00 -12.48 10.59
C TRP A 169 -9.10 -13.55 9.50
N ILE A 170 -10.18 -13.59 8.70
CA ILE A 170 -10.30 -14.57 7.60
C ILE A 170 -9.22 -14.34 6.54
N PHE A 171 -8.87 -13.09 6.25
CA PHE A 171 -7.91 -12.74 5.20
C PHE A 171 -6.48 -13.23 5.51
N PRO A 172 -5.90 -12.96 6.70
CA PRO A 172 -4.64 -13.59 7.10
C PRO A 172 -4.70 -15.12 7.07
N LEU A 173 -5.81 -15.71 7.55
CA LEU A 173 -5.94 -17.16 7.62
C LEU A 173 -5.90 -17.81 6.23
N VAL A 174 -6.68 -17.32 5.27
CA VAL A 174 -6.69 -17.87 3.90
C VAL A 174 -5.34 -17.65 3.20
N LEU A 175 -4.64 -16.56 3.51
CA LEU A 175 -3.32 -16.27 2.94
C LEU A 175 -2.26 -17.26 3.45
N VAL A 176 -2.21 -17.49 4.77
CA VAL A 176 -1.29 -18.46 5.38
C VAL A 176 -1.62 -19.89 4.93
N ALA A 177 -2.90 -20.26 4.91
CA ALA A 177 -3.34 -21.57 4.45
C ALA A 177 -3.01 -21.79 2.96
N GLY A 178 -3.28 -20.80 2.10
CA GLY A 178 -2.93 -20.86 0.68
C GLY A 178 -1.42 -20.98 0.45
N GLY A 179 -0.62 -20.24 1.22
CA GLY A 179 0.84 -20.37 1.22
C GLY A 179 1.31 -21.77 1.60
N ALA A 180 0.77 -22.33 2.69
CA ALA A 180 1.10 -23.68 3.16
C ALA A 180 0.75 -24.77 2.12
N VAL A 181 -0.44 -24.70 1.52
CA VAL A 181 -0.87 -25.63 0.46
C VAL A 181 0.00 -25.51 -0.79
N THR A 182 0.42 -24.30 -1.14
CA THR A 182 1.30 -24.07 -2.30
C THR A 182 2.68 -24.65 -2.05
N ILE A 183 3.24 -24.47 -0.86
CA ILE A 183 4.53 -25.07 -0.47
C ILE A 183 4.44 -26.60 -0.49
N SER A 184 3.36 -27.20 0.01
CA SER A 184 3.21 -28.67 0.05
C SER A 184 3.08 -29.31 -1.33
N HIS A 185 2.59 -28.56 -2.33
CA HIS A 185 2.47 -29.01 -3.72
C HIS A 185 3.65 -28.59 -4.60
N SER A 186 4.53 -27.72 -4.10
CA SER A 186 5.70 -27.26 -4.85
C SER A 186 6.68 -28.40 -5.08
N ARG A 187 7.16 -28.54 -6.32
CA ARG A 187 8.19 -29.51 -6.72
C ARG A 187 9.60 -28.90 -6.78
N GLU A 188 9.74 -27.65 -6.36
CA GLU A 188 11.02 -26.94 -6.31
C GLU A 188 11.97 -27.64 -5.34
N LYS A 189 13.11 -28.14 -5.85
CA LYS A 189 14.06 -28.96 -5.07
C LYS A 189 15.07 -28.14 -4.26
N GLU A 190 15.10 -26.82 -4.43
CA GLU A 190 16.10 -25.91 -3.84
C GLU A 190 15.47 -24.71 -3.12
N ILE A 191 14.34 -24.92 -2.44
CA ILE A 191 13.62 -23.86 -1.70
C ILE A 191 14.47 -23.30 -0.54
N TRP A 192 15.45 -24.08 -0.05
CA TRP A 192 16.21 -23.79 1.17
C TRP A 192 17.67 -23.45 0.88
N LYS A 193 17.92 -22.50 -0.04
CA LYS A 193 19.26 -21.91 -0.17
C LYS A 193 19.54 -20.99 1.01
N ARG A 194 20.48 -21.39 1.87
CA ARG A 194 20.96 -20.56 2.98
C ARG A 194 21.84 -19.46 2.42
N VAL A 195 21.34 -18.23 2.41
CA VAL A 195 22.16 -17.02 2.22
C VAL A 195 22.42 -16.44 3.60
N SER A 196 23.69 -16.19 3.94
CA SER A 196 24.04 -15.48 5.18
C SER A 196 23.81 -13.98 4.95
N LEU A 197 22.73 -13.45 5.49
CA LEU A 197 22.43 -12.03 5.47
C LEU A 197 22.62 -11.47 6.89
N ASN A 198 23.15 -10.25 6.99
CA ASN A 198 23.17 -9.50 8.24
C ASN A 198 22.30 -8.25 8.11
N PRO A 199 20.98 -8.41 7.99
CA PRO A 199 20.08 -7.28 7.80
C PRO A 199 20.02 -6.42 9.08
N PRO A 200 19.66 -5.14 8.95
CA PRO A 200 19.44 -4.25 10.09
C PRO A 200 18.18 -4.64 10.89
N TRP A 201 18.34 -5.61 11.80
CA TRP A 201 17.26 -6.18 12.62
C TRP A 201 16.46 -5.17 13.45
N HIS A 202 17.01 -3.98 13.72
CA HIS A 202 16.30 -2.93 14.46
C HIS A 202 15.06 -2.43 13.70
N TYR A 203 15.03 -2.45 12.37
CA TYR A 203 13.82 -2.09 11.61
C TYR A 203 12.74 -3.16 11.70
N LEU A 204 13.12 -4.44 11.71
CA LEU A 204 12.18 -5.53 11.94
C LEU A 204 11.65 -5.51 13.37
N ALA A 205 12.51 -5.22 14.35
CA ALA A 205 12.08 -5.00 15.73
C ALA A 205 11.09 -3.84 15.82
N ALA A 206 11.39 -2.70 15.19
CA ALA A 206 10.47 -1.56 15.12
C ALA A 206 9.13 -1.93 14.44
N PHE A 207 9.17 -2.74 13.38
CA PHE A 207 7.97 -3.23 12.71
C PHE A 207 7.04 -4.00 13.66
N PHE A 208 7.59 -4.95 14.44
CA PHE A 208 6.81 -5.71 15.41
C PHE A 208 6.40 -4.89 16.62
N LEU A 209 7.29 -4.02 17.11
CA LEU A 209 7.01 -3.13 18.25
C LEU A 209 5.87 -2.17 17.94
N LEU A 210 5.83 -1.58 16.74
CA LEU A 210 4.73 -0.69 16.33
C LEU A 210 3.43 -1.46 16.10
N GLY A 211 3.49 -2.66 15.51
CA GLY A 211 2.30 -3.49 15.31
C GLY A 211 1.68 -3.95 16.62
N LEU A 212 2.47 -4.61 17.49
CA LEU A 212 2.02 -5.10 18.79
C LEU A 212 1.71 -3.96 19.76
N GLY A 213 2.55 -2.93 19.77
CA GLY A 213 2.36 -1.72 20.57
C GLY A 213 1.08 -0.99 20.17
N GLY A 214 0.78 -0.91 18.87
CA GLY A 214 -0.49 -0.37 18.36
C GLY A 214 -1.70 -1.16 18.86
N LEU A 215 -1.67 -2.49 18.75
CA LEU A 215 -2.75 -3.35 19.26
C LEU A 215 -2.98 -3.18 20.78
N ILE A 216 -1.90 -3.16 21.55
CA ILE A 216 -1.97 -2.93 23.01
C ILE A 216 -2.51 -1.53 23.30
N ALA A 217 -1.99 -0.51 22.62
CA ALA A 217 -2.43 0.87 22.80
C ALA A 217 -3.92 1.04 22.47
N THR A 218 -4.41 0.41 21.40
CA THR A 218 -5.84 0.37 21.06
C THR A 218 -6.67 -0.25 22.19
N ALA A 219 -6.21 -1.36 22.78
CA ALA A 219 -6.93 -2.02 23.88
C ALA A 219 -6.95 -1.19 25.17
N VAL A 220 -5.86 -0.47 25.47
CA VAL A 220 -5.69 0.30 26.72
C VAL A 220 -6.34 1.67 26.63
N PHE A 221 -6.04 2.45 25.60
CA PHE A 221 -6.46 3.85 25.50
C PHE A 221 -7.86 4.00 24.90
N GLN A 222 -8.31 3.06 24.07
CA GLN A 222 -9.59 3.10 23.36
C GLN A 222 -9.85 4.39 22.55
N GLU A 223 -8.80 5.15 22.24
CA GLU A 223 -8.87 6.38 21.46
C GLU A 223 -8.99 6.10 19.95
N ARG A 224 -9.86 6.85 19.27
CA ARG A 224 -10.16 6.60 17.84
C ARG A 224 -8.94 6.84 16.95
N LEU A 225 -8.10 7.86 17.20
CA LEU A 225 -6.89 8.08 16.40
C LEU A 225 -5.87 6.96 16.55
N ILE A 226 -5.72 6.39 17.75
CA ILE A 226 -4.85 5.25 18.01
C ILE A 226 -5.38 4.01 17.29
N GLN A 227 -6.69 3.78 17.36
CA GLN A 227 -7.36 2.73 16.58
C GLN A 227 -7.13 2.88 15.09
N LEU A 228 -7.30 4.09 14.53
CA LEU A 228 -7.06 4.32 13.10
C LEU A 228 -5.58 4.08 12.75
N ALA A 229 -4.64 4.61 13.53
CA ALA A 229 -3.21 4.37 13.30
C ALA A 229 -2.87 2.87 13.30
N GLU A 230 -3.40 2.09 14.26
CA GLU A 230 -3.25 0.63 14.31
C GLU A 230 -3.88 -0.05 13.10
N SER A 231 -5.17 0.20 12.83
CA SER A 231 -5.91 -0.44 11.75
C SER A 231 -5.21 -0.20 10.42
N PHE A 232 -4.78 1.04 10.14
CA PHE A 232 -4.07 1.38 8.90
C PHE A 232 -2.66 0.81 8.84
N TYR A 233 -1.94 0.73 9.96
CA TYR A 233 -0.67 -0.01 10.04
C TYR A 233 -0.86 -1.49 9.71
N ARG A 234 -1.93 -2.10 10.24
CA ARG A 234 -2.31 -3.48 9.93
C ARG A 234 -2.70 -3.67 8.48
N TYR A 235 -3.49 -2.77 7.92
CA TYR A 235 -3.79 -2.79 6.48
C TYR A 235 -2.51 -2.74 5.66
N GLY A 236 -1.55 -1.89 6.03
CA GLY A 236 -0.29 -1.73 5.33
C GLY A 236 0.51 -3.04 5.21
N TYR A 237 0.60 -3.85 6.28
CA TYR A 237 1.33 -5.13 6.24
C TYR A 237 0.51 -6.34 5.78
N LEU A 238 -0.82 -6.20 5.60
CA LEU A 238 -1.67 -7.28 5.08
C LEU A 238 -1.78 -7.29 3.54
N VAL A 239 -1.08 -6.38 2.88
CA VAL A 239 -1.08 -6.23 1.42
C VAL A 239 -0.03 -7.14 0.82
N PHE A 240 -0.44 -8.09 -0.01
CA PHE A 240 0.47 -8.88 -0.84
C PHE A 240 0.04 -8.74 -2.30
N GLY A 241 0.97 -8.45 -3.20
CA GLY A 241 0.71 -8.43 -4.65
C GLY A 241 -0.15 -7.26 -5.16
N GLY A 242 -0.33 -6.18 -4.38
CA GLY A 242 -0.92 -4.91 -4.84
C GLY A 242 -2.05 -4.35 -3.97
N GLY A 243 -2.38 -3.08 -4.16
CA GLY A 243 -3.25 -2.33 -3.25
C GLY A 243 -4.72 -2.70 -3.17
N GLN A 244 -5.14 -3.56 -4.07
CA GLN A 244 -6.52 -3.98 -4.21
C GLN A 244 -6.93 -5.02 -3.16
N VAL A 245 -5.95 -5.75 -2.62
CA VAL A 245 -6.18 -6.88 -1.71
C VAL A 245 -6.67 -6.43 -0.33
N VAL A 246 -6.36 -5.20 0.08
CA VAL A 246 -6.72 -4.69 1.41
C VAL A 246 -8.07 -3.98 1.44
N VAL A 247 -8.63 -3.61 0.29
CA VAL A 247 -9.90 -2.89 0.19
C VAL A 247 -11.04 -3.64 0.89
N PRO A 248 -11.20 -4.97 0.74
CA PRO A 248 -12.24 -5.71 1.47
C PRO A 248 -12.04 -5.70 3.00
N VAL A 249 -10.80 -5.75 3.47
CA VAL A 249 -10.47 -5.68 4.91
C VAL A 249 -10.86 -4.31 5.46
N MET A 250 -10.46 -3.24 4.76
CA MET A 250 -10.83 -1.87 5.10
C MET A 250 -12.34 -1.67 5.08
N HIS A 251 -13.03 -2.21 4.09
CA HIS A 251 -14.50 -2.11 3.99
C HIS A 251 -15.18 -2.83 5.15
N SER A 252 -14.80 -4.09 5.42
CA SER A 252 -15.36 -4.86 6.53
C SER A 252 -15.18 -4.12 7.86
N GLU A 253 -13.98 -3.60 8.12
CA GLU A 253 -13.68 -2.95 9.40
C GLU A 253 -14.29 -1.55 9.50
N LEU A 254 -14.09 -0.67 8.52
CA LEU A 254 -14.52 0.72 8.58
C LEU A 254 -16.02 0.91 8.31
N VAL A 255 -16.65 0.04 7.51
CA VAL A 255 -18.06 0.16 7.12
C VAL A 255 -18.96 -0.78 7.90
N GLN A 256 -18.56 -2.04 8.12
CA GLN A 256 -19.46 -3.06 8.67
C GLN A 256 -19.29 -3.28 10.18
N ILE A 257 -18.08 -3.12 10.71
CA ILE A 257 -17.77 -3.43 12.13
C ILE A 257 -17.77 -2.15 12.98
N ARG A 258 -17.18 -1.07 12.46
CA ARG A 258 -17.00 0.19 13.19
C ARG A 258 -18.04 1.25 12.85
N ASP A 259 -18.79 1.07 11.76
CA ASP A 259 -19.78 2.03 11.26
C ASP A 259 -19.23 3.47 11.09
N TYR A 260 -17.93 3.60 10.77
CA TYR A 260 -17.30 4.90 10.56
C TYR A 260 -17.75 5.56 9.26
N MET A 261 -18.17 4.76 8.28
CA MET A 261 -18.56 5.22 6.95
C MET A 261 -19.66 4.35 6.40
N THR A 262 -20.50 4.92 5.54
CA THR A 262 -21.45 4.15 4.73
C THR A 262 -20.76 3.46 3.55
N ASN A 263 -21.43 2.47 2.94
CA ASN A 263 -20.97 1.86 1.70
C ASN A 263 -20.73 2.89 0.59
N GLN A 264 -21.61 3.89 0.48
CA GLN A 264 -21.48 4.92 -0.54
C GLN A 264 -20.26 5.79 -0.29
N GLU A 265 -20.06 6.26 0.95
CA GLU A 265 -18.88 7.06 1.33
C GLU A 265 -17.56 6.33 1.06
N PHE A 266 -17.50 5.06 1.45
CA PHE A 266 -16.32 4.24 1.21
C PHE A 266 -16.03 4.09 -0.29
N LEU A 267 -17.05 3.72 -1.08
CA LEU A 267 -16.89 3.55 -2.53
C LEU A 267 -16.66 4.87 -3.27
N THR A 268 -17.19 5.99 -2.78
CA THR A 268 -16.91 7.32 -3.32
C THR A 268 -15.43 7.64 -3.18
N GLY A 269 -14.86 7.51 -1.97
CA GLY A 269 -13.42 7.74 -1.78
C GLY A 269 -12.55 6.78 -2.59
N TYR A 270 -12.92 5.51 -2.60
CA TYR A 270 -12.19 4.49 -3.35
C TYR A 270 -12.27 4.73 -4.87
N GLY A 271 -13.40 5.23 -5.38
CA GLY A 271 -13.57 5.61 -6.78
C GLY A 271 -12.81 6.87 -7.15
N LEU A 272 -12.82 7.89 -6.28
CA LEU A 272 -12.10 9.15 -6.49
C LEU A 272 -10.59 8.90 -6.61
N VAL A 273 -10.00 8.04 -5.77
CA VAL A 273 -8.56 7.78 -5.82
C VAL A 273 -8.11 7.12 -7.14
N GLN A 274 -9.00 6.40 -7.86
CA GLN A 274 -8.66 5.80 -9.16
C GLN A 274 -8.36 6.84 -10.24
N GLY A 275 -8.87 8.05 -10.08
CA GLY A 275 -8.63 9.17 -10.99
C GLY A 275 -7.46 10.08 -10.58
N LEU A 276 -6.75 9.78 -9.48
CA LEU A 276 -5.69 10.62 -8.96
C LEU A 276 -4.31 10.02 -9.24
N PRO A 277 -3.27 10.86 -9.44
CA PRO A 277 -1.92 10.37 -9.64
C PRO A 277 -1.28 10.00 -8.30
N GLY A 278 -0.33 9.06 -8.34
CA GLY A 278 0.46 8.64 -7.19
C GLY A 278 -0.11 7.39 -6.51
N PRO A 279 0.28 7.11 -5.26
CA PRO A 279 -0.08 5.84 -4.65
C PRO A 279 -1.58 5.75 -4.37
N MET A 280 -2.21 4.71 -4.92
CA MET A 280 -3.61 4.33 -4.68
C MET A 280 -3.97 4.15 -3.20
N PHE A 281 -2.97 3.80 -2.38
CA PHE A 281 -3.08 3.69 -0.93
C PHE A 281 -3.36 5.01 -0.22
N SER A 282 -3.23 6.14 -0.90
CA SER A 282 -3.65 7.45 -0.40
C SER A 282 -5.15 7.52 -0.05
N PHE A 283 -5.95 6.56 -0.52
CA PHE A 283 -7.28 6.29 0.02
C PHE A 283 -7.32 6.21 1.55
N ALA A 284 -6.24 5.78 2.19
CA ALA A 284 -6.12 5.76 3.65
C ALA A 284 -6.26 7.14 4.31
N ALA A 285 -5.78 8.22 3.68
CA ALA A 285 -5.99 9.56 4.21
C ALA A 285 -7.46 9.98 4.15
N TYR A 286 -8.15 9.64 3.06
CA TYR A 286 -9.58 9.90 2.94
C TYR A 286 -10.38 9.09 3.97
N ALA A 287 -10.13 7.78 4.05
CA ALA A 287 -10.85 6.87 4.93
C ALA A 287 -10.57 7.17 6.42
N GLY A 288 -9.31 7.47 6.77
CA GLY A 288 -8.94 7.90 8.12
C GLY A 288 -9.56 9.24 8.51
N GLY A 289 -9.62 10.20 7.58
CA GLY A 289 -10.30 11.48 7.81
C GLY A 289 -11.81 11.29 8.00
N MET A 290 -12.46 10.55 7.10
CA MET A 290 -13.89 10.26 7.19
C MET A 290 -14.25 9.54 8.51
N ALA A 291 -13.42 8.61 8.97
CA ALA A 291 -13.64 7.96 10.26
C ALA A 291 -13.51 8.89 11.49
N ALA A 292 -12.80 10.00 11.34
CA ALA A 292 -12.59 11.01 12.37
C ALA A 292 -13.45 12.28 12.16
N ARG A 293 -14.48 12.22 11.30
CA ARG A 293 -15.27 13.39 10.89
C ARG A 293 -16.14 14.02 11.96
N ASP A 294 -16.57 13.25 12.96
CA ASP A 294 -17.60 13.67 13.93
C ASP A 294 -17.11 14.67 14.99
N SER A 295 -15.84 15.09 14.91
CA SER A 295 -15.19 15.96 15.90
C SER A 295 -14.85 17.32 15.29
N THR A 296 -13.58 17.74 15.34
CA THR A 296 -13.13 19.01 14.76
C THR A 296 -12.43 18.77 13.42
N ALA A 297 -12.31 19.82 12.60
CA ALA A 297 -11.54 19.74 11.36
C ALA A 297 -10.08 19.29 11.61
N LEU A 298 -9.48 19.71 12.73
CA LEU A 298 -8.14 19.25 13.13
C LEU A 298 -8.12 17.76 13.46
N TYR A 299 -9.16 17.24 14.12
CA TYR A 299 -9.26 15.82 14.43
C TYR A 299 -9.43 14.96 13.17
N GLN A 300 -10.21 15.44 12.21
CA GLN A 300 -10.34 14.82 10.89
C GLN A 300 -9.03 14.81 10.11
N ILE A 301 -8.27 15.92 10.12
CA ILE A 301 -6.92 15.97 9.54
C ILE A 301 -5.98 14.98 10.26
N ALA A 302 -6.05 14.92 11.60
CA ALA A 302 -5.26 13.95 12.36
C ALA A 302 -5.61 12.50 12.01
N GLY A 303 -6.89 12.19 11.78
CA GLY A 303 -7.34 10.89 11.28
C GLY A 303 -6.79 10.57 9.89
N ALA A 304 -6.75 11.56 8.99
CA ALA A 304 -6.16 11.42 7.67
C ALA A 304 -4.65 11.18 7.73
N ILE A 305 -3.93 11.89 8.60
CA ILE A 305 -2.50 11.69 8.84
C ILE A 305 -2.25 10.30 9.44
N ALA A 306 -3.03 9.89 10.44
CA ALA A 306 -2.93 8.57 11.05
C ALA A 306 -3.13 7.46 10.02
N GLY A 307 -4.12 7.60 9.13
CA GLY A 307 -4.36 6.65 8.05
C GLY A 307 -3.24 6.63 7.01
N GLY A 308 -2.85 7.81 6.52
CA GLY A 308 -1.80 7.95 5.51
C GLY A 308 -0.44 7.44 5.99
N VAL A 309 0.00 7.84 7.19
CA VAL A 309 1.26 7.36 7.78
C VAL A 309 1.16 5.88 8.12
N GLY A 310 0.06 5.46 8.76
CA GLY A 310 -0.16 4.08 9.17
C GLY A 310 0.02 3.10 8.01
N ILE A 311 -0.59 3.38 6.85
CA ILE A 311 -0.60 2.41 5.75
C ILE A 311 0.76 2.26 5.02
N PHE A 312 1.61 3.28 5.03
CA PHE A 312 2.92 3.24 4.34
C PHE A 312 4.08 2.84 5.26
N LEU A 313 3.99 3.15 6.55
CA LEU A 313 5.04 2.89 7.54
C LEU A 313 5.53 1.41 7.59
N PRO A 314 4.68 0.38 7.63
CA PRO A 314 5.15 -1.01 7.69
C PRO A 314 5.97 -1.36 6.44
N GLY A 315 5.51 -0.93 5.26
CA GLY A 315 6.22 -1.18 4.01
C GLY A 315 7.59 -0.50 3.96
N LEU A 316 7.71 0.72 4.50
CA LEU A 316 8.99 1.43 4.62
C LEU A 316 9.97 0.68 5.53
N LEU A 317 9.51 0.24 6.71
CA LEU A 317 10.33 -0.50 7.67
C LEU A 317 10.83 -1.82 7.08
N LEU A 318 10.00 -2.51 6.29
CA LEU A 318 10.39 -3.73 5.60
C LEU A 318 11.42 -3.48 4.50
N ILE A 319 11.32 -2.36 3.75
CA ILE A 319 12.37 -1.98 2.81
C ILE A 319 13.69 -1.70 3.52
N TYR A 320 13.65 -0.98 4.65
CA TYR A 320 14.87 -0.72 5.41
C TYR A 320 15.46 -1.97 6.04
N PHE A 321 14.64 -2.97 6.36
CA PHE A 321 15.10 -4.28 6.81
C PHE A 321 15.73 -5.11 5.69
N VAL A 322 15.12 -5.11 4.50
CA VAL A 322 15.50 -6.00 3.39
C VAL A 322 16.57 -5.40 2.48
N TYR A 323 16.71 -4.09 2.37
CA TYR A 323 17.74 -3.47 1.55
C TYR A 323 18.88 -2.93 2.45
N PRO A 324 20.18 -3.18 2.18
CA PRO A 324 20.79 -3.75 0.99
C PRO A 324 21.13 -5.24 1.17
N VAL A 325 20.20 -6.13 0.80
CA VAL A 325 20.44 -7.58 0.67
C VAL A 325 20.84 -7.90 -0.75
#